data_AF-A0ABD5T3K4-F1
#
_entry.id   AF-A0ABD5T3K4-F1
#
_cell.length_a   1.000
_cell.length_b   1.000
_cell.length_c   1.000
_cell.angle_alpha   90.00
_cell.angle_beta   90.00
_cell.angle_gamma   90.00
#
_symmetry.space_group_name_H-M   'P 1'
#
loop_
_entity.id
_entity.type
_entity.pdbx_description
1 polymer ?
#
loop_
_entity_poly.entity_id
_entity_poly.type
_entity_poly.pdbx_seq_one_letter_code
_entity_poly.pdbx_strand_id
1 'polypeptide(L)' 'MPAISLVFLAAQAIISSFVYYLAGRYGARSPLISGILVFMLGFALVLVLDTVIGLFAVELLLILIYFVGLRAGRQPSVSA' A
#
# COMPACT_ATOMS: atom_id res chain seq x y z
N MET A 1 -6.01 6.65 -6.45
CA MET A 1 -4.61 6.30 -6.80
C MET A 1 -3.77 6.58 -5.57
N PRO A 2 -2.92 5.65 -5.11
CA PRO A 2 -2.00 5.94 -4.01
C PRO A 2 -1.29 7.24 -4.31
N ALA A 3 -1.29 8.18 -3.36
CA ALA A 3 -0.48 9.37 -3.47
C ALA A 3 0.97 8.93 -3.28
N ILE A 4 1.63 8.54 -4.36
CA ILE A 4 3.03 8.13 -4.33
C ILE A 4 3.84 9.37 -3.95
N SER A 5 4.23 9.43 -2.68
CA SER A 5 4.96 10.57 -2.14
C SER A 5 6.32 10.70 -2.83
N LEU A 6 6.72 11.94 -3.12
CA LEU A 6 8.07 12.28 -3.57
C LEU A 6 9.15 11.70 -2.64
N VAL A 7 8.86 11.62 -1.34
CA VAL A 7 9.74 11.02 -0.33
C VAL A 7 9.93 9.52 -0.58
N PHE A 8 8.85 8.82 -0.95
CA PHE A 8 8.91 7.39 -1.27
C PHE A 8 9.74 7.15 -2.53
N LEU A 9 9.49 7.92 -3.60
CA LEU A 9 10.29 7.81 -4.84
C LEU A 9 11.78 8.09 -4.59
N ALA A 10 12.09 9.11 -3.78
CA ALA A 10 13.47 9.42 -3.42
C ALA A 10 14.14 8.30 -2.63
N ALA A 11 13.46 7.77 -1.60
CA ALA A 11 13.97 6.63 -0.83
C ALA A 11 14.17 5.39 -1.71
N GLN A 12 13.22 5.10 -2.59
CA GLN A 12 13.28 3.96 -3.51
C GLN A 12 14.45 4.08 -4.50
N ALA A 13 14.69 5.28 -5.01
CA ALA A 13 15.83 5.56 -5.89
C ALA A 13 17.16 5.37 -5.15
N ILE A 14 17.27 5.83 -3.90
CA ILE A 14 18.47 5.65 -3.07
C ILE A 14 18.72 4.16 -2.81
N ILE A 15 17.69 3.41 -2.39
CA ILE A 15 17.80 1.97 -2.12
C ILE A 15 18.18 1.21 -3.39
N SER A 16 17.55 1.51 -4.52
CA SER A 16 17.88 0.90 -5.82
C SER A 16 19.32 1.18 -6.23
N SER A 17 19.77 2.43 -6.08
CA SER A 17 21.14 2.82 -6.41
C SER A 17 22.17 2.17 -5.47
N PHE A 18 21.83 1.98 -4.20
CA PHE A 18 22.67 1.24 -3.26
C PHE A 18 22.80 -0.23 -3.65
N VAL A 19 21.68 -0.88 -3.98
CA VAL A 19 21.67 -2.28 -4.45
C VAL A 19 22.45 -2.45 -5.75
N TYR A 20 22.34 -1.50 -6.69
CA TYR A 20 23.15 -1.48 -7.90
C TYR A 20 24.66 -1.45 -7.58
N TYR A 21 25.07 -0.54 -6.71
CA TYR A 21 26.47 -0.44 -6.27
C TYR A 21 26.96 -1.72 -5.58
N LEU A 22 26.11 -2.29 -4.72
CA LEU A 22 26.38 -3.53 -4.01
C LEU A 22 26.53 -4.71 -4.97
N ALA A 23 25.62 -4.85 -5.93
CA ALA A 23 25.64 -5.92 -6.91
C ALA A 23 26.89 -5.84 -7.81
N GLY A 24 27.34 -4.63 -8.15
CA GLY A 24 28.63 -4.42 -8.84
C GLY A 24 29.83 -4.83 -7.98
N ARG A 25 29.80 -4.51 -6.69
CA ARG A 25 30.89 -4.85 -5.74
C ARG A 25 30.99 -6.35 -5.44
N TYR A 26 29.88 -7.06 -5.43
CA TYR A 26 29.82 -8.50 -5.12
C TYR A 26 29.84 -9.41 -6.36
N GLY A 27 30.16 -8.88 -7.55
CA GLY A 27 30.34 -9.69 -8.76
C GLY A 27 29.04 -10.26 -9.33
N ALA A 28 27.90 -9.61 -9.09
CA ALA A 28 26.64 -10.04 -9.67
C ALA A 28 26.70 -9.97 -11.21
N ARG A 29 26.10 -10.96 -11.87
CA ARG A 29 26.12 -11.12 -13.33
C ARG A 29 25.53 -9.91 -14.08
N SER A 30 24.61 -9.17 -13.45
CA SER A 30 24.09 -7.90 -13.96
C SER A 30 23.59 -7.01 -12.82
N PRO A 31 24.41 -6.05 -12.34
CA PRO A 31 24.06 -5.13 -11.26
C PRO A 31 22.83 -4.26 -11.59
N LEU A 32 22.65 -3.95 -12.86
CA LEU A 32 21.56 -3.13 -13.38
C LEU A 32 20.21 -3.85 -13.26
N ILE A 33 20.16 -5.16 -13.55
CA ILE A 33 18.95 -5.97 -13.39
C ILE A 33 18.55 -6.05 -11.91
N SER A 34 19.52 -6.19 -11.00
CA SER A 34 19.26 -6.23 -9.56
C SER A 34 18.65 -4.92 -9.04
N GLY A 35 19.15 -3.77 -9.48
CA GLY A 35 18.58 -2.46 -9.11
C GLY A 35 17.16 -2.27 -9.62
N ILE A 36 16.89 -2.61 -10.90
CA ILE A 36 15.55 -2.52 -11.49
C ILE A 36 14.56 -3.43 -10.76
N LEU A 37 14.95 -4.67 -10.45
CA LEU A 37 14.10 -5.62 -9.73
C LEU A 37 13.71 -5.10 -8.35
N VAL A 38 14.66 -4.57 -7.58
CA VAL A 38 14.38 -4.01 -6.25
C VAL A 38 13.46 -2.79 -6.35
N PHE A 39 13.67 -1.92 -7.33
CA PHE A 39 12.80 -0.76 -7.56
C PHE A 39 11.36 -1.18 -7.90
N MET A 40 11.20 -2.14 -8.83
CA MET A 40 9.90 -2.68 -9.24
C MET A 40 9.20 -3.39 -8.08
N LEU A 41 9.94 -4.17 -7.29
CA LEU A 41 9.40 -4.89 -6.15
C LEU A 41 8.85 -3.94 -5.10
N GLY A 42 9.60 -2.91 -4.71
CA GLY A 42 9.12 -1.92 -3.75
C GLY A 42 7.89 -1.16 -4.27
N PHE A 43 7.82 -0.89 -5.57
CA PHE A 43 6.70 -0.15 -6.18
C PHE A 43 5.44 -1.00 -6.18
N ALA A 44 5.56 -2.26 -6.59
CA ALA A 44 4.48 -3.24 -6.53
C ALA A 44 3.98 -3.43 -5.09
N LEU A 45 4.88 -3.48 -4.11
CA LEU A 45 4.53 -3.64 -2.70
C LEU A 45 3.68 -2.48 -2.18
N VAL A 46 4.02 -1.23 -2.54
CA VAL A 46 3.22 -0.06 -2.16
C VAL A 46 1.84 -0.07 -2.79
N LEU A 47 1.73 -0.45 -4.07
CA LEU A 47 0.42 -0.57 -4.72
C LEU A 47 -0.46 -1.60 -4.02
N VAL A 48 0.11 -2.76 -3.66
CA VAL A 48 -0.62 -3.82 -2.96
C VAL A 48 -1.02 -3.36 -1.56
N LEU A 49 -0.10 -2.79 -0.78
CA LEU A 49 -0.37 -2.30 0.58
C LEU A 49 -1.44 -1.22 0.59
N ASP A 50 -1.37 -0.24 -0.31
CA ASP A 50 -2.39 0.81 -0.42
C ASP A 50 -3.76 0.23 -0.80
N THR A 51 -3.78 -0.74 -1.71
CA THR A 51 -5.01 -1.44 -2.10
C THR A 51 -5.59 -2.26 -0.95
N VAL A 52 -4.74 -2.96 -0.18
CA VAL A 52 -5.16 -3.75 0.99
C VAL A 52 -5.72 -2.83 2.08
N ILE A 53 -5.05 -1.71 2.39
CA ILE A 53 -5.55 -0.71 3.35
C ILE A 53 -6.90 -0.13 2.86
N GLY A 54 -7.01 0.17 1.57
CA GLY A 54 -8.27 0.63 0.96
C GLY A 54 -9.40 -0.40 1.09
N LEU A 55 -9.10 -1.69 0.85
CA LEU A 55 -10.03 -2.80 1.07
C LEU A 55 -10.52 -2.85 2.52
N PHE A 56 -9.59 -2.82 3.49
CA PHE A 56 -9.95 -2.79 4.91
C PHE A 56 -10.80 -1.57 5.28
N ALA A 57 -10.49 -0.39 4.74
CA ALA A 57 -11.26 0.83 5.00
C ALA A 57 -12.69 0.73 4.45
N VAL A 58 -12.85 0.22 3.22
CA VAL A 58 -14.17 -0.01 2.61
C VAL A 58 -14.96 -1.04 3.40
N GLU A 59 -14.33 -2.15 3.78
CA GLU A 59 -14.98 -3.22 4.53
C GLU A 59 -15.41 -2.75 5.92
N LEU A 60 -14.55 -2.00 6.62
CA LEU A 60 -14.89 -1.35 7.88
C LEU A 60 -16.07 -0.38 7.71
N LEU A 61 -16.08 0.42 6.65
CA LEU A 61 -17.15 1.36 6.37
C LEU A 61 -18.49 0.64 6.13
N LEU A 62 -18.49 -0.46 5.36
CA LEU A 62 -19.67 -1.29 5.14
C LEU A 62 -20.21 -1.86 6.46
N ILE A 63 -19.32 -2.36 7.33
CA ILE A 63 -19.68 -2.85 8.66
C ILE A 63 -20.29 -1.71 9.48
N LEU A 64 -19.68 -0.53 9.50
CA LEU A 64 -20.20 0.63 10.22
C LEU A 64 -21.57 1.07 9.71
N ILE A 65 -21.77 1.14 8.38
CA ILE A 65 -23.07 1.45 7.77
C ILE A 65 -24.11 0.41 8.18
N TYR A 66 -23.74 -0.87 8.14
CA TYR A 66 -24.62 -1.95 8.58
C TYR A 66 -25.01 -1.80 10.06
N PHE A 67 -24.06 -1.51 10.94
CA PHE A 67 -24.33 -1.26 12.35
C PHE A 67 -25.20 -0.01 12.58
N VAL A 68 -24.97 1.07 11.85
CA VAL A 68 -25.80 2.29 11.90
C VAL A 68 -27.22 1.99 11.42
N GLY A 69 -27.37 1.26 10.31
CA GLY A 69 -28.66 0.82 9.79
C GLY A 69 -29.41 -0.07 10.78
N LEU A 70 -28.72 -1.03 11.40
CA LEU A 70 -29.28 -1.85 12.48
C LEU A 70 -29.71 -1.02 13.69
N ARG A 71 -28.95 0.02 14.05
CA ARG A 71 -29.27 0.89 15.19
C ARG A 71 -30.43 1.84 14.88
N ALA A 72 -30.51 2.35 13.66
CA ALA A 72 -31.59 3.20 13.17
C ALA A 72 -32.91 2.42 13.00
N GLY A 73 -32.84 1.16 12.54
CA GLY A 73 -34.00 0.26 12.48
C GLY A 73 -34.51 -0.22 13.84
N ARG A 74 -33.74 0.00 14.92
CA ARG A 74 -34.13 -0.25 16.32
C ARG A 74 -34.64 1.01 17.03
N GLN A 75 -35.23 1.97 16.31
CA GLN A 75 -36.10 2.95 16.97
C GLN A 75 -37.24 2.18 17.64
N PRO A 76 -37.45 2.30 18.97
CA PRO A 76 -38.70 1.87 19.57
C PRO A 76 -39.80 2.62 18.83
N SER A 77 -40.82 1.91 18.37
CA SER A 77 -42.07 2.54 17.99
C SER A 77 -42.48 3.43 19.16
N VAL A 78 -42.36 4.75 19.00
CA VAL A 78 -43.03 5.73 19.85
C VAL A 78 -44.51 5.52 19.56
N SER A 79 -45.08 4.53 20.24
CA SER A 79 -46.52 4.38 20.36
C SER A 79 -46.97 5.44 21.35
N ALA A 80 -47.99 6.17 20.90
CA ALA A 80 -48.74 7.19 21.60
C ALA A 80 -49.15 6.81 23.03
#